data_AF-A0AAN9SAL2-F1
#
_entry.id   AF-A0AAN9SAL2-F1
#
_cell.length_a   1.000
_cell.length_b   1.000
_cell.length_c   1.000
_cell.angle_alpha   90.00
_cell.angle_beta   90.00
_cell.angle_gamma   90.00
#
_symmetry.space_group_name_H-M   'P 1'
#
loop_
_entity.id
_entity.type
_entity.pdbx_description
1 polymer ?
#
loop_
_entity_poly.entity_id
_entity_poly.type
_entity_poly.pdbx_seq_one_letter_code
_entity_poly.pdbx_strand_id
1 'polypeptide(L)'
;MSCCTFLSYSSGVSQKFRSVISCVLAEASKPNIPDYYPILRRLDPQGARRRMQKYYQMLIDVFDCIIEERVQRVDSIEGSDVLDSFLHITRKENSELTRHDVVHLFLDLFVAGLDTTSATVEWVITELLCNPEKLLKTKKELEQVLSQDEEPNDSDISKLTYLQAVVKETLRLHPTAPILVHKSMDDIDICGFKDFRVDDFGFIPFGSGRRMCPGVPLANRIVHSMLASMLYLFDWKVADDDEILALQERLAA
;
A
#
# COMPACT_ATOMS: atom_id res chain seq x y z
N MET A 1 -17.33 19.35 14.78
CA MET A 1 -17.77 18.68 13.54
C MET A 1 -17.96 17.22 13.89
N SER A 2 -19.13 16.64 13.59
CA SER A 2 -19.44 15.26 14.00
C SER A 2 -18.64 14.25 13.17
N CYS A 3 -18.11 13.23 13.83
CA CYS A 3 -17.26 12.18 13.25
C CYS A 3 -17.99 11.35 12.16
N CYS A 4 -19.33 11.38 12.17
CA CYS A 4 -20.22 10.75 11.17
C CYS A 4 -20.00 11.14 9.70
N THR A 5 -19.14 12.13 9.41
CA THR A 5 -18.85 12.56 8.03
C THR A 5 -17.69 11.80 7.38
N PHE A 6 -16.97 10.94 8.13
CA PHE A 6 -15.82 10.20 7.60
C PHE A 6 -16.22 8.96 6.76
N LEU A 7 -17.38 8.37 7.06
CA LEU A 7 -17.94 7.21 6.35
C LEU A 7 -19.02 7.59 5.33
N SER A 8 -19.45 8.85 5.28
CA SER A 8 -20.12 9.38 4.09
C SER A 8 -19.03 9.62 3.05
N TYR A 9 -19.06 8.87 1.95
CA TYR A 9 -18.18 9.02 0.77
C TYR A 9 -18.38 10.41 0.15
N SER A 10 -17.91 11.46 0.82
CA SER A 10 -17.82 12.81 0.29
C SER A 10 -16.41 12.96 -0.27
N SER A 11 -16.33 13.18 -1.57
CA SER A 11 -15.08 13.20 -2.35
C SER A 11 -13.97 14.06 -1.74
N GLY A 12 -14.31 15.13 -1.00
CA GLY A 12 -13.33 16.03 -0.40
C GLY A 12 -12.54 15.46 0.79
N VAL A 13 -13.14 14.61 1.64
CA VAL A 13 -12.45 14.09 2.84
C VAL A 13 -11.44 13.01 2.47
N SER A 14 -11.82 12.07 1.61
CA SER A 14 -10.92 11.01 1.12
C SER A 14 -9.76 11.57 0.29
N GLN A 15 -10.01 12.59 -0.54
CA GLN A 15 -8.95 13.28 -1.28
C GLN A 15 -7.97 14.00 -0.33
N LYS A 16 -8.49 14.65 0.71
CA LYS A 16 -7.64 15.29 1.73
C LYS A 16 -6.80 14.26 2.48
N PHE A 17 -7.38 13.12 2.85
CA PHE A 17 -6.66 12.02 3.50
C PHE A 17 -5.52 11.49 2.61
N ARG A 18 -5.82 11.16 1.35
CA ARG A 18 -4.82 10.75 0.35
C ARG A 18 -3.72 11.80 0.18
N SER A 19 -4.08 13.08 0.08
CA SER A 19 -3.12 14.18 -0.03
C SER A 19 -2.15 14.23 1.16
N VAL A 20 -2.64 14.01 2.38
CA VAL A 20 -1.78 14.00 3.58
C VAL A 20 -0.83 12.81 3.57
N ILE A 21 -1.29 11.62 3.16
CA ILE A 21 -0.42 10.43 3.03
C ILE A 21 0.70 10.70 2.01
N SER A 22 0.37 11.23 0.83
CA SER A 22 1.38 11.55 -0.17
C SER A 22 2.39 12.59 0.34
N CYS A 23 1.97 13.54 1.19
CA CYS A 23 2.88 14.47 1.86
C CYS A 23 3.82 13.79 2.86
N VAL A 24 3.33 12.79 3.62
CA VAL A 24 4.19 11.99 4.54
C VAL A 24 5.28 11.29 3.74
N LEU A 25 4.92 10.56 2.68
CA LEU A 25 5.90 9.86 1.86
C LEU A 25 6.88 10.81 1.17
N ALA A 26 6.39 11.93 0.64
CA ALA A 26 7.24 12.93 0.01
C ALA A 26 8.24 13.56 0.98
N GLU A 27 7.85 13.82 2.24
CA GLU A 27 8.80 14.30 3.25
C GLU A 27 9.79 13.22 3.69
N ALA A 28 9.33 11.97 3.86
CA ALA A 28 10.20 10.85 4.23
C ALA A 28 11.24 10.51 3.16
N SER A 29 10.95 10.80 1.88
CA SER A 29 11.84 10.53 0.75
C SER A 29 12.88 11.63 0.50
N LYS A 30 12.78 12.78 1.18
CA LYS A 30 13.72 13.89 1.01
C LYS A 30 14.94 13.72 1.91
N PRO A 31 16.17 13.95 1.40
CA PRO A 31 17.34 14.03 2.26
C PRO A 31 17.16 15.10 3.34
N ASN A 32 17.39 14.73 4.59
CA ASN A 32 17.24 15.61 5.74
C ASN A 32 18.57 15.74 6.48
N ILE A 33 19.15 16.94 6.45
CA ILE A 33 20.49 17.30 6.95
C ILE A 33 20.75 16.79 8.38
N PRO A 34 19.82 16.92 9.35
CA PRO A 34 20.01 16.38 10.69
C PRO A 34 20.17 14.86 10.80
N ASP A 35 19.84 14.09 9.76
CA ASP A 35 20.05 12.64 9.73
C ASP A 35 21.52 12.31 9.45
N TYR A 36 22.22 13.18 8.71
CA TYR A 36 23.67 13.10 8.44
C TYR A 36 24.52 13.83 9.49
N TYR A 37 24.00 14.92 10.05
CA TYR A 37 24.71 15.79 10.99
C TYR A 37 23.93 15.91 12.32
N PRO A 38 24.18 15.01 13.30
CA PRO A 38 23.40 14.95 14.54
C PRO A 38 23.36 16.25 15.35
N ILE A 39 24.38 17.10 15.23
CA ILE A 39 24.45 18.39 15.92
C ILE A 39 23.32 19.36 15.50
N LEU A 40 22.77 19.19 14.29
CA LEU A 40 21.70 20.04 13.75
C LEU A 40 20.28 19.56 14.09
N ARG A 41 20.13 18.41 14.78
CA ARG A 41 18.81 17.82 15.13
C ARG A 41 17.89 18.75 15.92
N ARG A 42 18.44 19.65 16.73
CA ARG A 42 17.63 20.60 17.52
C ARG A 42 17.11 21.78 16.70
N LEU A 43 17.75 22.10 15.58
CA LEU A 43 17.43 23.29 14.80
C LEU A 43 16.33 23.05 13.76
N ASP A 44 16.18 21.80 13.29
CA ASP A 44 15.26 21.44 12.19
C ASP A 44 15.39 22.41 10.99
N PRO A 45 16.60 22.55 10.41
CA PRO A 45 16.90 23.60 9.43
C PRO A 45 16.02 23.53 8.17
N GLN A 46 15.57 22.34 7.79
CA GLN A 46 14.67 22.13 6.65
C GLN A 46 13.19 22.14 7.03
N GLY A 47 12.86 22.27 8.32
CA GLY A 47 11.48 22.19 8.83
C GLY A 47 10.81 20.83 8.61
N ALA A 48 11.57 19.79 8.27
CA ALA A 48 11.06 18.47 7.91
C ALA A 48 10.37 17.82 9.10
N ARG A 49 10.97 17.92 10.29
CA ARG A 49 10.38 17.37 11.52
C ARG A 49 9.05 18.04 11.85
N ARG A 50 8.98 19.38 11.78
CA ARG A 50 7.74 20.13 12.04
C ARG A 50 6.63 19.78 11.05
N ARG A 51 6.93 19.67 9.75
CA ARG A 51 5.95 19.28 8.72
C ARG A 51 5.48 17.85 8.94
N MET A 52 6.40 16.93 9.16
CA MET A 52 6.11 15.52 9.43
C MET A 52 5.18 15.37 10.65
N GLN A 53 5.49 16.06 11.75
CA GLN A 53 4.64 16.06 12.95
C GLN A 53 3.22 16.57 12.66
N LYS A 54 3.08 17.62 11.85
CA LYS A 54 1.77 18.14 11.43
C LYS A 54 0.98 17.11 10.63
N TYR A 55 1.61 16.44 9.67
CA TYR A 55 0.95 15.42 8.85
C TYR A 55 0.54 14.19 9.68
N TYR A 56 1.42 13.69 10.55
CA TYR A 56 1.11 12.61 11.47
C TYR A 56 -0.05 12.97 12.40
N GLN A 57 -0.07 14.18 12.97
CA GLN A 57 -1.18 14.59 13.84
C GLN A 57 -2.51 14.58 13.09
N MET A 58 -2.55 15.09 11.86
CA MET A 58 -3.77 15.06 11.05
C MET A 58 -4.26 13.63 10.76
N LEU A 59 -3.35 12.68 10.55
CA LEU A 59 -3.71 11.28 10.32
C LEU A 59 -4.16 10.59 11.62
N ILE A 60 -3.45 10.85 12.73
CA ILE A 60 -3.81 10.34 14.06
C ILE A 60 -5.21 10.82 14.44
N ASP A 61 -5.51 12.11 14.31
CA ASP A 61 -6.83 12.67 14.62
C ASP A 61 -7.97 11.96 13.86
N VAL A 62 -7.72 11.61 12.60
CA VAL A 62 -8.66 10.83 11.77
C VAL A 62 -8.87 9.44 12.34
N PHE A 63 -7.79 8.70 12.59
CA PHE A 63 -7.88 7.32 13.05
C PHE A 63 -8.40 7.20 14.48
N ASP A 64 -8.02 8.14 15.36
CA ASP A 64 -8.59 8.23 16.71
C ASP A 64 -10.10 8.37 16.65
N CYS A 65 -10.62 9.25 15.80
CA CYS A 65 -12.05 9.44 15.59
C CYS A 65 -12.75 8.13 15.19
N ILE A 66 -12.20 7.41 14.19
CA ILE A 66 -12.72 6.12 13.70
C ILE A 66 -12.72 5.08 14.82
N ILE A 67 -11.63 5.01 15.59
CA ILE A 67 -11.46 4.05 16.67
C ILE A 67 -12.41 4.37 17.84
N GLU A 68 -12.61 5.64 18.19
CA GLU A 68 -13.59 6.06 19.20
C GLU A 68 -15.01 5.66 18.81
N GLU A 69 -15.42 5.93 17.57
CA GLU A 69 -16.74 5.53 17.08
C GLU A 69 -16.94 4.02 17.16
N ARG A 70 -15.93 3.22 16.77
CA ARG A 70 -16.02 1.75 16.79
C ARG A 70 -16.10 1.21 18.21
N VAL A 71 -15.36 1.80 19.15
CA VAL A 71 -15.40 1.42 20.58
C VAL A 71 -16.76 1.71 21.22
N GLN A 72 -17.51 2.70 20.75
CA GLN A 72 -18.82 3.06 21.30
C GLN A 72 -19.98 2.16 20.82
N ARG A 73 -19.85 1.50 19.66
CA ARG A 73 -20.92 0.68 19.03
C ARG A 73 -21.01 -0.77 19.54
N VAL A 74 -20.50 -1.04 20.74
CA VAL A 74 -20.20 -2.40 21.22
C VAL A 74 -21.47 -3.14 21.68
N ASP A 75 -22.19 -3.74 20.73
CA ASP A 75 -23.09 -4.89 20.95
C ASP A 75 -22.87 -6.04 19.94
N SER A 76 -21.96 -5.90 18.95
CA SER A 76 -21.71 -6.94 17.95
C SER A 76 -20.23 -7.03 17.57
N ILE A 77 -19.39 -7.56 18.46
CA ILE A 77 -18.00 -7.88 18.10
C ILE A 77 -17.97 -9.32 17.60
N GLU A 78 -18.55 -9.54 16.43
CA GLU A 78 -18.07 -10.61 15.56
C GLU A 78 -16.95 -9.99 14.73
N GLY A 79 -15.74 -10.57 14.84
CA GLY A 79 -14.50 -10.03 14.28
C GLY A 79 -14.55 -9.94 12.75
N SER A 80 -15.11 -8.85 12.25
CA SER A 80 -15.33 -8.63 10.83
C SER A 80 -14.10 -8.05 10.13
N ASP A 81 -13.30 -7.25 10.84
CA ASP A 81 -12.18 -6.53 10.27
C ASP A 81 -10.93 -6.47 11.19
N VAL A 82 -9.85 -5.87 10.65
CA VAL A 82 -8.56 -5.75 11.34
C VAL A 82 -8.66 -4.89 12.60
N LEU A 83 -9.49 -3.85 12.59
CA LEU A 83 -9.66 -2.96 13.74
C LEU A 83 -10.36 -3.71 14.89
N ASP A 84 -11.42 -4.47 14.58
CA ASP A 84 -12.10 -5.31 15.57
C ASP A 84 -11.12 -6.32 16.20
N SER A 85 -10.21 -6.88 15.40
CA SER A 85 -9.17 -7.80 15.87
C SER A 85 -8.22 -7.12 16.86
N PHE A 86 -7.74 -5.91 16.56
CA PHE A 86 -6.90 -5.13 17.48
C PHE A 86 -7.62 -4.74 18.77
N LEU A 87 -8.88 -4.30 18.67
CA LEU A 87 -9.71 -3.97 19.83
C LEU A 87 -9.96 -5.20 20.72
N HIS A 88 -10.20 -6.37 20.12
CA HIS A 88 -10.36 -7.62 20.85
C HIS A 88 -9.08 -8.02 21.60
N ILE A 89 -7.90 -7.88 20.99
CA ILE A 89 -6.61 -8.15 21.66
C ILE A 89 -6.38 -7.17 22.82
N THR A 90 -6.69 -5.90 22.65
CA THR A 90 -6.51 -4.84 23.67
C THR A 90 -7.35 -5.10 24.93
N ARG A 91 -8.48 -5.80 24.82
CA ARG A 91 -9.36 -6.12 25.95
C ARG A 91 -8.92 -7.32 26.79
N LYS A 92 -7.94 -8.11 26.34
CA LYS A 92 -7.45 -9.26 27.11
C LYS A 92 -6.68 -8.79 28.34
N GLU A 93 -6.84 -9.47 29.48
CA GLU A 93 -6.27 -9.06 30.78
C GLU A 93 -4.74 -8.88 30.78
N ASN A 94 -4.01 -9.60 29.91
CA ASN A 94 -2.55 -9.53 29.76
C ASN A 94 -2.12 -8.94 28.40
N SER A 95 -2.89 -7.99 27.85
CA SER A 95 -2.53 -7.38 26.58
C SER A 95 -1.32 -6.46 26.71
N GLU A 96 -0.31 -6.69 25.88
CA GLU A 96 0.82 -5.77 25.72
C GLU A 96 0.49 -4.59 24.79
N LEU A 97 -0.65 -4.64 24.08
CA LEU A 97 -1.09 -3.60 23.16
C LEU A 97 -1.95 -2.56 23.88
N THR A 98 -1.53 -1.30 23.80
CA THR A 98 -2.31 -0.18 24.30
C THR A 98 -3.19 0.42 23.20
N ARG A 99 -4.17 1.25 23.59
CA ARG A 99 -4.97 2.04 22.63
C ARG A 99 -4.08 2.88 21.71
N HIS A 100 -3.03 3.50 22.25
CA HIS A 100 -2.07 4.28 21.48
C HIS A 100 -1.38 3.42 20.41
N ASP A 101 -1.00 2.19 20.76
CA ASP A 101 -0.39 1.26 19.80
C ASP A 101 -1.38 0.86 18.69
N VAL A 102 -2.65 0.64 19.02
CA VAL A 102 -3.68 0.34 18.01
C VAL A 102 -3.81 1.46 16.99
N VAL A 103 -3.84 2.72 17.43
CA VAL A 103 -3.93 3.89 16.54
C VAL A 103 -2.74 3.92 15.58
N HIS A 104 -1.52 3.75 16.10
CA HIS A 104 -0.30 3.78 15.28
C HIS A 104 -0.17 2.57 14.36
N LEU A 105 -0.49 1.36 14.82
CA LEU A 105 -0.46 0.15 13.98
C LEU A 105 -1.47 0.24 12.83
N PHE A 106 -2.66 0.77 13.11
CA PHE A 106 -3.69 0.94 12.10
C PHE A 106 -3.30 2.02 11.08
N LEU A 107 -2.74 3.13 11.55
CA LEU A 107 -2.14 4.16 10.69
C LEU A 107 -1.06 3.58 9.77
N ASP A 108 -0.09 2.83 10.33
CA ASP A 108 1.01 2.24 9.58
C ASP A 108 0.50 1.27 8.49
N LEU A 109 -0.50 0.44 8.82
CA LEU A 109 -1.11 -0.49 7.87
C LEU A 109 -1.80 0.24 6.70
N PHE A 110 -2.53 1.32 6.99
CA PHE A 110 -3.25 2.10 5.97
C PHE A 110 -2.30 2.89 5.07
N VAL A 111 -1.32 3.58 5.66
CA VAL A 111 -0.32 4.37 4.91
C VAL A 111 0.50 3.44 4.01
N ALA A 112 0.97 2.31 4.54
CA ALA A 112 1.72 1.35 3.77
C ALA A 112 0.87 0.70 2.67
N GLY A 113 -0.37 0.33 2.96
CA GLY A 113 -1.24 -0.38 2.02
C GLY A 113 -1.79 0.48 0.87
N LEU A 114 -1.96 1.79 1.07
CA LEU A 114 -2.63 2.65 0.09
C LEU A 114 -1.72 3.01 -1.10
N ASP A 115 -0.59 3.64 -0.82
CA ASP A 115 0.26 4.20 -1.88
C ASP A 115 1.04 3.11 -2.61
N THR A 116 1.46 2.03 -1.92
CA THR A 116 2.24 0.98 -2.58
C THR A 116 1.41 0.15 -3.56
N THR A 117 0.17 -0.18 -3.18
CA THR A 117 -0.73 -0.96 -4.05
C THR A 117 -1.17 -0.11 -5.24
N SER A 118 -1.53 1.15 -5.02
CA SER A 118 -1.91 2.09 -6.08
C SER A 118 -0.80 2.27 -7.11
N ALA A 119 0.44 2.52 -6.66
CA ALA A 119 1.59 2.65 -7.54
C ALA A 119 1.89 1.35 -8.30
N THR A 120 1.72 0.18 -7.66
CA THR A 120 1.91 -1.11 -8.34
C THR A 120 0.90 -1.29 -9.46
N VAL A 121 -0.39 -1.02 -9.21
CA VAL A 121 -1.44 -1.11 -10.24
C VAL A 121 -1.17 -0.14 -11.39
N GLU A 122 -0.79 1.11 -11.08
CA GLU A 122 -0.44 2.14 -12.06
C GLU A 122 0.71 1.68 -12.98
N TRP A 123 1.80 1.17 -12.40
CA TRP A 123 2.93 0.66 -13.18
C TRP A 123 2.57 -0.57 -14.01
N VAL A 124 1.73 -1.48 -13.50
CA VAL A 124 1.31 -2.66 -14.27
C VAL A 124 0.51 -2.24 -15.50
N ILE A 125 -0.48 -1.34 -15.32
CA ILE A 125 -1.27 -0.84 -16.45
C ILE A 125 -0.37 -0.10 -17.45
N THR A 126 0.56 0.71 -16.97
CA THR A 126 1.53 1.44 -17.81
C THR A 126 2.38 0.47 -18.63
N GLU A 127 3.00 -0.53 -18.00
CA GLU A 127 3.82 -1.53 -18.68
C GLU A 127 3.02 -2.35 -19.70
N LEU A 128 1.78 -2.71 -19.38
CA LEU A 128 0.90 -3.41 -20.32
C LEU A 128 0.52 -2.54 -21.53
N LEU A 129 0.24 -1.26 -21.31
CA LEU A 129 -0.05 -0.31 -22.40
C LEU A 129 1.17 -0.08 -23.31
N CYS A 130 2.37 -0.03 -22.74
CA CYS A 130 3.61 0.05 -23.50
C CYS A 130 3.97 -1.27 -24.22
N ASN A 131 3.33 -2.39 -23.86
CA ASN A 131 3.59 -3.72 -24.43
C ASN A 131 2.30 -4.41 -24.91
N PRO A 132 1.71 -4.01 -26.06
CA PRO A 132 0.40 -4.49 -26.52
C PRO A 132 0.29 -6.01 -26.68
N GLU A 133 1.39 -6.68 -27.08
CA GLU A 133 1.43 -8.15 -27.17
C GLU A 133 1.21 -8.81 -25.80
N LYS A 134 1.81 -8.25 -24.73
CA LYS A 134 1.69 -8.76 -23.37
C LYS A 134 0.30 -8.45 -22.80
N LEU A 135 -0.25 -7.27 -23.07
CA LEU A 135 -1.64 -6.93 -22.75
C LEU A 135 -2.63 -7.92 -23.38
N LEU A 136 -2.50 -8.20 -24.69
CA LEU A 136 -3.37 -9.15 -25.37
C LEU A 136 -3.25 -10.56 -24.77
N LYS A 137 -2.04 -10.99 -24.42
CA LYS A 137 -1.82 -12.28 -23.76
C LYS A 137 -2.46 -12.34 -22.37
N THR A 138 -2.37 -11.26 -21.58
CA THR A 138 -3.03 -11.16 -20.27
C THR A 138 -4.55 -11.20 -20.42
N LYS A 139 -5.12 -10.46 -21.38
CA LYS A 139 -6.57 -10.50 -21.66
C LYS A 139 -7.07 -11.89 -22.03
N LYS A 140 -6.31 -12.61 -22.88
CA LYS A 140 -6.63 -14.00 -23.23
C LYS A 140 -6.66 -14.94 -22.01
N GLU A 141 -5.73 -14.77 -21.05
CA GLU A 141 -5.77 -15.56 -19.81
C GLU A 141 -7.03 -15.22 -18.99
N LEU A 142 -7.35 -13.93 -18.85
CA LEU A 142 -8.54 -13.48 -18.11
C LEU A 142 -9.83 -14.03 -18.72
N GLU A 143 -9.99 -13.97 -20.04
CA GLU A 143 -11.16 -14.51 -20.77
C GLU A 143 -11.30 -16.03 -20.65
N GLN A 144 -10.21 -16.75 -20.42
CA GLN A 144 -10.24 -18.21 -20.23
C GLN A 144 -10.60 -18.62 -18.80
N VAL A 145 -10.24 -17.81 -17.82
CA VAL A 145 -10.40 -18.13 -16.39
C VAL A 145 -11.68 -17.53 -15.83
N LEU A 146 -12.06 -16.32 -16.25
CA LEU A 146 -13.19 -15.56 -15.70
C LEU A 146 -14.46 -15.76 -16.53
N SER A 147 -15.56 -15.99 -15.83
CA SER A 147 -16.92 -16.05 -16.39
C SER A 147 -17.45 -14.64 -16.69
N GLN A 148 -18.32 -14.50 -17.69
CA GLN A 148 -18.76 -13.20 -18.24
C GLN A 148 -19.52 -12.24 -17.30
N ASP A 149 -19.91 -12.66 -16.08
CA ASP A 149 -20.84 -11.88 -15.25
C ASP A 149 -20.47 -11.81 -13.75
N GLU A 150 -19.28 -12.25 -13.35
CA GLU A 150 -18.90 -12.28 -11.93
C GLU A 150 -17.58 -11.53 -11.66
N GLU A 151 -17.54 -10.79 -10.55
CA GLU A 151 -16.29 -10.21 -10.05
C GLU A 151 -15.27 -11.33 -9.76
N PRO A 152 -13.99 -11.14 -10.10
CA PRO A 152 -12.96 -12.14 -9.84
C PRO A 152 -12.88 -12.49 -8.35
N ASN A 153 -13.18 -13.73 -8.01
CA ASN A 153 -13.00 -14.22 -6.64
C ASN A 153 -11.54 -14.67 -6.41
N ASP A 154 -11.17 -14.86 -5.14
CA ASP A 154 -9.79 -15.23 -4.75
C ASP A 154 -9.31 -16.55 -5.38
N SER A 155 -10.23 -17.49 -5.64
CA SER A 155 -9.88 -18.78 -6.23
C SER A 155 -9.49 -18.64 -7.71
N ASP A 156 -10.10 -17.68 -8.42
CA ASP A 156 -9.77 -17.40 -9.82
C ASP A 156 -8.44 -16.69 -9.96
N ILE A 157 -8.12 -15.78 -9.04
CA ILE A 157 -6.82 -15.07 -9.01
C ILE A 157 -5.64 -16.05 -8.94
N SER A 158 -5.80 -17.15 -8.21
CA SER A 158 -4.76 -18.18 -8.11
C SER A 158 -4.44 -18.86 -9.44
N LYS A 159 -5.40 -18.88 -10.38
CA LYS A 159 -5.28 -19.48 -11.72
C LYS A 159 -4.70 -18.50 -12.75
N LEU A 160 -4.69 -17.19 -12.46
CA LEU A 160 -4.17 -16.14 -13.35
C LEU A 160 -2.63 -16.07 -13.30
N THR A 161 -1.97 -17.14 -13.74
CA THR A 161 -0.53 -17.32 -13.66
C THR A 161 0.29 -16.28 -14.43
N TYR A 162 -0.22 -15.85 -15.58
CA TYR A 162 0.42 -14.85 -16.43
C TYR A 162 0.22 -13.45 -15.87
N LEU A 163 -0.97 -13.11 -15.35
CA LEU A 163 -1.15 -11.86 -14.60
C LEU A 163 -0.19 -11.79 -13.40
N GLN A 164 -0.04 -12.89 -12.65
CA GLN A 164 0.94 -12.96 -11.55
C GLN A 164 2.38 -12.74 -12.05
N ALA A 165 2.74 -13.27 -13.21
CA ALA A 165 4.05 -13.03 -13.82
C ALA A 165 4.23 -11.56 -14.23
N VAL A 166 3.20 -10.92 -14.79
CA VAL A 166 3.19 -9.50 -15.13
C VAL A 166 3.41 -8.63 -13.88
N VAL A 167 2.68 -8.91 -12.79
CA VAL A 167 2.86 -8.18 -11.52
C VAL A 167 4.28 -8.37 -10.97
N LYS A 168 4.81 -9.59 -10.98
CA LYS A 168 6.18 -9.87 -10.54
C LYS A 168 7.22 -9.13 -11.39
N GLU A 169 7.09 -9.16 -12.71
CA GLU A 169 8.02 -8.49 -13.61
C GLU A 169 7.94 -6.97 -13.46
N THR A 170 6.74 -6.43 -13.28
CA THR A 170 6.55 -5.01 -12.98
C THR A 170 7.23 -4.62 -11.67
N LEU A 171 7.08 -5.41 -10.60
CA LEU A 171 7.78 -5.16 -9.33
C LEU A 171 9.30 -5.36 -9.42
N ARG A 172 9.78 -6.16 -10.39
CA ARG A 172 11.22 -6.32 -10.67
C ARG A 172 11.80 -5.06 -11.32
N LEU A 173 11.05 -4.45 -12.24
CA LEU A 173 11.44 -3.23 -12.95
C LEU A 173 11.21 -1.96 -12.12
N HIS A 174 10.07 -1.90 -11.42
CA HIS A 174 9.54 -0.75 -10.70
C HIS A 174 9.20 -1.12 -9.24
N PRO A 175 10.21 -1.45 -8.42
CA PRO A 175 9.98 -1.75 -7.02
C PRO A 175 9.44 -0.52 -6.30
N THR A 176 8.28 -0.64 -5.64
CA THR A 176 7.64 0.51 -4.97
C THR A 176 8.43 1.04 -3.78
N ALA A 177 9.30 0.21 -3.22
CA ALA A 177 10.30 0.57 -2.22
C ALA A 177 11.70 0.18 -2.74
N PRO A 178 12.35 1.00 -3.59
CA PRO A 178 13.64 0.65 -4.20
C PRO A 178 14.79 0.59 -3.19
N ILE A 179 14.64 1.24 -2.03
CA ILE A 179 15.62 1.24 -0.94
C ILE A 179 14.94 0.69 0.31
N LEU A 180 15.41 -0.48 0.78
CA LEU A 180 14.96 -1.08 2.03
C LEU A 180 15.93 -0.70 3.15
N VAL A 181 15.40 -0.11 4.23
CA VAL A 181 16.21 0.45 5.31
C VAL A 181 16.46 -0.60 6.40
N HIS A 182 17.74 -0.83 6.72
CA HIS A 182 18.17 -1.71 7.80
C HIS A 182 19.18 -1.01 8.70
N LYS A 183 19.24 -1.42 9.98
CA LYS A 183 20.25 -1.01 10.94
C LYS A 183 20.76 -2.25 11.66
N SER A 184 22.08 -2.40 11.76
CA SER A 184 22.65 -3.47 12.58
C SER A 184 22.38 -3.23 14.06
N MET A 185 22.00 -4.29 14.78
CA MET A 185 21.80 -4.24 16.23
C MET A 185 23.11 -4.47 16.99
N ASP A 186 24.02 -5.24 16.40
CA ASP A 186 25.30 -5.65 16.98
C ASP A 186 26.41 -5.56 15.93
N ASP A 187 27.66 -5.68 16.35
CA ASP A 187 28.79 -5.82 15.44
C ASP A 187 28.71 -7.18 14.74
N ILE A 188 28.65 -7.20 13.41
CA ILE A 188 28.50 -8.42 12.60
C ILE A 188 29.59 -8.50 11.52
N ASP A 189 30.08 -9.72 11.28
CA ASP A 189 30.91 -10.05 10.12
C ASP A 189 30.00 -10.58 9.01
N ILE A 190 30.01 -9.93 7.85
CA ILE A 190 29.28 -10.37 6.68
C ILE A 190 30.31 -10.74 5.60
N CYS A 191 30.44 -12.05 5.34
CA CYS A 191 31.28 -12.62 4.29
C CYS A 191 32.78 -12.25 4.39
N GLY A 192 33.33 -12.15 5.60
CA GLY A 192 34.76 -11.91 5.84
C GLY A 192 35.16 -10.44 5.67
N PHE A 193 34.19 -9.56 5.41
CA PHE A 193 34.38 -8.12 5.50
C PHE A 193 33.67 -7.63 6.77
N LYS A 194 34.43 -7.00 7.67
CA LYS A 194 33.89 -5.85 8.39
C LYS A 194 33.58 -4.83 7.28
N ASP A 195 32.30 -4.72 6.91
CA ASP A 195 31.73 -4.06 5.72
C ASP A 195 31.56 -4.92 4.44
N PHE A 196 30.45 -5.67 4.48
CA PHE A 196 29.55 -6.13 3.40
C PHE A 196 30.10 -7.02 2.25
N ARG A 197 29.53 -8.23 2.16
CA ARG A 197 29.06 -8.78 0.88
C ARG A 197 27.63 -9.30 1.01
N VAL A 198 26.88 -9.19 -0.07
CA VAL A 198 25.49 -9.66 -0.16
C VAL A 198 25.46 -10.77 -1.20
N ASP A 199 25.04 -11.97 -0.78
CA ASP A 199 24.72 -13.07 -1.70
C ASP A 199 23.38 -12.80 -2.40
N ASP A 200 23.23 -13.36 -3.60
CA ASP A 200 22.30 -12.97 -4.66
C ASP A 200 20.80 -12.94 -4.24
N PHE A 201 20.28 -11.73 -4.00
CA PHE A 201 18.85 -11.43 -3.80
C PHE A 201 18.24 -10.84 -5.08
N GLY A 202 18.28 -11.57 -6.20
CA GLY A 202 17.82 -11.07 -7.50
C GLY A 202 16.36 -10.58 -7.58
N PHE A 203 15.52 -10.87 -6.57
CA PHE A 203 14.13 -10.37 -6.48
C PHE A 203 13.62 -10.28 -5.04
N ILE A 204 13.55 -9.06 -4.47
CA ILE A 204 13.09 -8.79 -3.09
C ILE A 204 12.16 -7.56 -2.96
N PRO A 205 11.09 -7.43 -3.77
CA PRO A 205 10.23 -6.25 -3.75
C PRO A 205 9.48 -6.03 -2.42
N PHE A 206 9.43 -7.04 -1.57
CA PHE A 206 8.81 -6.99 -0.23
C PHE A 206 9.82 -7.14 0.91
N GLY A 207 11.11 -7.03 0.60
CA GLY A 207 12.20 -7.32 1.53
C GLY A 207 12.30 -8.80 1.93
N SER A 208 13.09 -9.06 2.96
CA SER A 208 13.37 -10.42 3.45
C SER A 208 13.66 -10.43 4.96
N GLY A 209 13.57 -11.60 5.58
CA GLY A 209 13.88 -11.80 6.99
C GLY A 209 12.92 -11.10 7.95
N ARG A 210 13.43 -10.67 9.11
CA ARG A 210 12.61 -10.15 10.24
C ARG A 210 11.80 -8.89 9.91
N ARG A 211 12.16 -8.16 8.85
CA ARG A 211 11.49 -6.93 8.40
C ARG A 211 10.82 -7.09 7.04
N MET A 212 10.57 -8.33 6.61
CA MET A 212 9.76 -8.58 5.41
C MET A 212 8.37 -7.95 5.57
N CYS A 213 7.80 -7.46 4.46
CA CYS A 213 6.50 -6.79 4.47
C CYS A 213 5.42 -7.71 5.07
N PRO A 214 4.72 -7.30 6.14
CA PRO A 214 3.63 -8.10 6.71
C PRO A 214 2.38 -8.08 5.82
N GLY A 215 2.27 -7.10 4.92
CA GLY A 215 1.12 -6.89 4.03
C GLY A 215 1.14 -7.73 2.75
N VAL A 216 2.14 -8.59 2.52
CA VAL A 216 2.26 -9.37 1.26
C VAL A 216 0.97 -10.12 0.87
N PRO A 217 0.28 -10.85 1.78
CA PRO A 217 -0.94 -11.56 1.40
C PRO A 217 -2.05 -10.60 0.95
N LEU A 218 -2.21 -9.48 1.65
CA LEU A 218 -3.23 -8.48 1.34
C LEU A 218 -2.89 -7.73 0.04
N ALA A 219 -1.64 -7.33 -0.15
CA ALA A 219 -1.17 -6.65 -1.34
C ALA A 219 -1.35 -7.52 -2.60
N ASN A 220 -0.96 -8.80 -2.52
CA ASN A 220 -1.17 -9.73 -3.64
C ASN A 220 -2.66 -9.86 -3.97
N ARG A 221 -3.53 -10.03 -2.97
CA ARG A 221 -4.96 -10.12 -3.21
C ARG A 221 -5.51 -8.86 -3.89
N ILE A 222 -5.30 -7.69 -3.27
CA ILE A 222 -5.84 -6.41 -3.75
C ILE A 222 -5.33 -6.09 -5.17
N VAL A 223 -4.02 -6.18 -5.40
CA VAL A 223 -3.42 -5.82 -6.69
C VAL A 223 -3.94 -6.72 -7.80
N HIS A 224 -3.98 -8.04 -7.60
CA HIS A 224 -4.43 -8.95 -8.65
C HIS A 224 -5.94 -8.87 -8.87
N SER A 225 -6.75 -8.70 -7.81
CA SER A 225 -8.19 -8.46 -7.95
C SER A 225 -8.46 -7.20 -8.77
N MET A 226 -7.84 -6.07 -8.40
CA MET A 226 -8.02 -4.79 -9.09
C MET A 226 -7.62 -4.90 -10.57
N LEU A 227 -6.46 -5.48 -10.85
CA LEU A 227 -5.97 -5.64 -12.21
C LEU A 227 -6.85 -6.59 -13.03
N ALA A 228 -7.29 -7.71 -12.46
CA ALA A 228 -8.19 -8.63 -13.13
C ALA A 228 -9.49 -7.92 -13.53
N SER A 229 -10.14 -7.21 -12.60
CA SER A 229 -11.35 -6.44 -12.89
C SER A 229 -11.11 -5.35 -13.93
N MET A 230 -10.05 -4.54 -13.77
CA MET A 230 -9.73 -3.44 -14.69
C MET A 230 -9.43 -3.93 -16.10
N LEU A 231 -8.68 -5.02 -16.25
CA LEU A 231 -8.27 -5.54 -17.55
C LEU A 231 -9.36 -6.38 -18.22
N TYR A 232 -10.27 -6.98 -17.43
CA TYR A 232 -11.39 -7.77 -17.94
C TYR A 232 -12.55 -6.88 -18.40
N LEU A 233 -12.92 -5.89 -17.59
CA LEU A 233 -14.11 -5.05 -17.82
C LEU A 233 -13.87 -3.89 -18.80
N PHE A 234 -12.62 -3.46 -18.98
CA PHE A 234 -12.30 -2.27 -19.77
C PHE A 234 -11.31 -2.55 -20.91
N ASP A 235 -11.53 -1.83 -22.01
CA ASP A 235 -10.53 -1.68 -23.05
C ASP A 235 -9.66 -0.46 -22.76
N TRP A 236 -8.35 -0.67 -22.74
CA TRP A 236 -7.36 0.35 -22.38
C TRP A 236 -6.65 0.84 -23.64
N LYS A 237 -6.61 2.16 -23.81
CA LYS A 237 -5.86 2.86 -24.85
C LYS A 237 -5.02 3.97 -24.20
N VAL A 238 -3.87 4.29 -24.81
CA VAL A 238 -3.12 5.48 -24.43
C VAL A 238 -3.93 6.70 -24.89
N ALA A 239 -4.12 7.66 -24.00
CA ALA A 239 -4.73 8.93 -24.35
C ALA A 239 -3.77 9.74 -25.23
N ASP A 240 -4.27 10.29 -26.34
CA ASP A 240 -3.54 11.35 -27.06
C ASP A 240 -3.51 12.61 -26.17
N ASP A 241 -2.49 13.46 -26.32
CA ASP A 241 -2.24 14.64 -25.45
C ASP A 241 -3.44 15.61 -25.33
N ASP A 242 -4.45 15.50 -26.20
CA ASP A 242 -5.69 16.30 -26.21
C ASP A 242 -6.95 15.57 -25.67
N GLU A 243 -6.90 14.27 -25.37
CA GLU A 243 -8.04 13.50 -24.80
C GLU A 243 -7.76 13.08 -23.36
N ILE A 244 -8.17 13.88 -22.37
CA ILE A 244 -8.25 13.41 -20.98
C ILE A 244 -9.29 12.27 -20.91
N LEU A 245 -8.80 11.03 -20.99
CA LEU A 245 -9.38 9.75 -20.54
C LEU A 245 -10.90 9.61 -20.69
N ALA A 246 -11.36 9.26 -21.90
CA ALA A 246 -12.63 8.56 -22.04
C ALA A 246 -12.41 7.06 -21.77
N LEU A 247 -12.65 6.61 -20.54
CA LEU A 247 -12.86 5.20 -20.24
C LEU A 247 -14.15 4.76 -20.95
N GLN A 248 -14.04 3.94 -22.00
CA GLN A 248 -15.20 3.30 -22.59
C GLN A 248 -15.43 1.96 -21.88
N GLU A 249 -16.51 1.88 -21.10
CA GLU A 249 -17.03 0.59 -20.62
C GLU A 249 -17.32 -0.30 -21.82
N ARG A 250 -16.91 -1.58 -21.75
CA ARG A 250 -17.40 -2.59 -22.69
C ARG A 250 -18.90 -2.77 -22.43
N LEU A 251 -19.73 -2.13 -23.24
CA LEU A 251 -21.12 -2.55 -23.37
C LEU A 251 -21.08 -3.97 -23.94
N ALA A 252 -21.48 -4.93 -23.11
CA ALA A 252 -21.64 -6.32 -23.50
C ALA A 252 -22.43 -6.40 -24.82
N ALA A 253 -21.85 -7.08 -25.80
CA ALA A 253 -22.51 -7.51 -27.03
C ALA A 253 -22.75 -9.01 -26.97
#